data_AF-A0A1H3N899-F1
#
_entry.id   AF-A0A1H3N899-F1
#
_cell.length_a   1.000
_cell.length_b   1.000
_cell.length_c   1.000
_cell.angle_alpha   90.00
_cell.angle_beta   90.00
_cell.angle_gamma   90.00
#
_symmetry.space_group_name_H-M   'P 1'
#
loop_
_entity.id
_entity.type
_entity.pdbx_description
1 polymer ?
#
loop_
_entity_poly.entity_id
_entity_poly.type
_entity_poly.pdbx_seq_one_letter_code
_entity_poly.pdbx_strand_id
1 'polypeptide(L)'
;MDTPARARADVCPGVFAPHDAADGALARVRLPGGVVTSDQLHVLAECADAFADGELHLTSRGNLQLRGLDRSDTRLAQRLAEAGLLPSPSHERVRNILASPRGEAARALAADLDVALCARPELAALPGRFLFAFDDGRGDVAGEGADVCWRDGAILLAGTDTGKRVPADRAVEALLQVASMFLKVREGEWRISELPDASVLADALPGPTVTPVDLPVHAGIPIGLLDDGAAVAPEFGVLTSARLRLFAELAPFAVVTPWRSVFLPGVRDAEALRGMLTERGVTACIGSPGCAKSRADVRADARRVSGVRAHFAGCERRCGKPAAGHIDVLAEEDGYRVDGTWVPVGELTDFLLGQGAQ
;
A
#
# COMPACT_ATOMS: atom_id res chain seq x y z
N MET A 1 2.63 -15.09 -26.93
CA MET A 1 3.67 -15.43 -25.94
C MET A 1 2.96 -16.09 -24.79
N ASP A 2 3.04 -17.41 -24.70
CA ASP A 2 2.39 -18.19 -23.65
C ASP A 2 2.91 -17.73 -22.29
N THR A 3 2.01 -17.22 -21.46
CA THR A 3 2.30 -16.96 -20.05
C THR A 3 2.47 -18.34 -19.40
N PRO A 4 3.65 -18.71 -18.88
CA PRO A 4 3.82 -20.01 -18.25
C PRO A 4 2.83 -20.13 -17.09
N ALA A 5 2.06 -21.23 -17.07
CA ALA A 5 1.19 -21.58 -15.97
C ALA A 5 1.99 -21.48 -14.66
N ARG A 6 1.68 -20.46 -13.86
CA ARG A 6 2.47 -20.12 -12.67
C ARG A 6 2.21 -21.19 -11.60
N ALA A 7 3.14 -22.12 -11.43
CA ALA A 7 3.07 -23.26 -10.50
C ALA A 7 3.07 -22.90 -8.99
N ARG A 8 3.09 -21.62 -8.63
CA ARG A 8 3.22 -21.18 -7.23
C ARG A 8 1.95 -20.49 -6.77
N ALA A 9 1.31 -21.05 -5.73
CA ALA A 9 0.19 -20.43 -5.03
C ALA A 9 0.55 -19.00 -4.61
N ASP A 10 -0.43 -18.10 -4.57
CA ASP A 10 -0.25 -16.78 -3.98
C ASP A 10 0.33 -16.96 -2.56
N VAL A 11 1.39 -16.22 -2.21
CA VAL A 11 2.05 -16.29 -0.89
C VAL A 11 2.04 -14.91 -0.23
N CYS A 12 1.02 -14.09 -0.50
CA CYS A 12 0.86 -12.83 0.20
C CYS A 12 0.81 -13.08 1.73
N PRO A 13 1.72 -12.48 2.52
CA PRO A 13 1.73 -12.64 3.96
C PRO A 13 0.45 -12.09 4.56
N GLY A 14 -0.16 -12.86 5.45
CA GLY A 14 -1.25 -12.46 6.33
C GLY A 14 -0.77 -12.42 7.78
N VAL A 15 -1.69 -12.17 8.71
CA VAL A 15 -1.42 -12.25 10.15
C VAL A 15 -1.43 -13.70 10.61
N PHE A 16 -2.32 -14.54 10.07
CA PHE A 16 -2.34 -15.99 10.35
C PHE A 16 -1.36 -16.80 9.50
N ALA A 17 -0.83 -16.20 8.42
CA ALA A 17 0.21 -16.79 7.58
C ALA A 17 1.43 -15.85 7.43
N PRO A 18 2.26 -15.67 8.50
CA PRO A 18 3.48 -14.87 8.43
C PRO A 18 4.48 -15.43 7.41
N HIS A 19 5.27 -14.54 6.83
CA HIS A 19 6.36 -14.89 5.91
C HIS A 19 7.70 -14.82 6.62
N ASP A 20 8.58 -15.79 6.35
CA ASP A 20 9.92 -15.81 6.94
C ASP A 20 10.81 -14.74 6.32
N ALA A 21 11.47 -13.95 7.17
CA ALA A 21 12.51 -13.02 6.78
C ALA A 21 13.75 -13.19 7.66
N ALA A 22 14.80 -12.40 7.39
CA ALA A 22 16.08 -12.55 8.08
C ALA A 22 16.03 -12.02 9.53
N ASP A 23 15.18 -11.03 9.76
CA ASP A 23 14.93 -10.43 11.06
C ASP A 23 13.93 -11.22 11.91
N GLY A 24 13.27 -12.23 11.36
CA GLY A 24 12.18 -12.96 12.00
C GLY A 24 11.01 -13.11 11.03
N ALA A 25 9.90 -13.68 11.49
CA ALA A 25 8.69 -13.71 10.68
C ALA A 25 8.13 -12.27 10.53
N LEU A 26 7.44 -12.02 9.42
CA LEU A 26 6.71 -10.77 9.18
C LEU A 26 5.23 -11.05 8.97
N ALA A 27 4.39 -10.21 9.57
CA ALA A 27 2.95 -10.22 9.41
C ALA A 27 2.49 -8.91 8.76
N ARG A 28 1.42 -8.98 7.97
CA ARG A 28 0.83 -7.80 7.34
C ARG A 28 -0.57 -7.60 7.85
N VAL A 29 -0.84 -6.42 8.39
CA VAL A 29 -2.17 -5.98 8.81
C VAL A 29 -2.82 -5.25 7.64
N ARG A 30 -4.00 -5.73 7.22
CA ARG A 30 -4.75 -5.12 6.11
C ARG A 30 -5.67 -4.03 6.65
N LEU A 31 -5.69 -2.88 5.98
CA LEU A 31 -6.47 -1.73 6.39
C LEU A 31 -7.40 -1.30 5.26
N PRO A 32 -8.66 -1.76 5.24
CA PRO A 32 -9.69 -1.28 4.30
C PRO A 32 -9.79 0.24 4.33
N GLY A 33 -9.62 0.88 3.17
CA GLY A 33 -9.59 2.34 3.06
C GLY A 33 -8.43 3.02 3.78
N GLY A 34 -7.47 2.25 4.31
CA GLY A 34 -6.33 2.74 5.10
C GLY A 34 -6.67 3.20 6.52
N VAL A 35 -7.93 3.09 6.96
CA VAL A 35 -8.38 3.69 8.23
C VAL A 35 -7.89 2.89 9.44
N VAL A 36 -7.36 3.60 10.44
CA VAL A 36 -6.95 3.06 11.74
C VAL A 36 -7.43 4.01 12.84
N THR A 37 -8.27 3.54 13.76
CA THR A 37 -8.76 4.39 14.86
C THR A 37 -7.67 4.70 15.89
N SER A 38 -7.86 5.72 16.73
CA SER A 38 -6.96 6.02 17.85
C SER A 38 -6.71 4.80 18.75
N ASP A 39 -7.76 4.05 19.08
CA ASP A 39 -7.66 2.85 19.92
C ASP A 39 -6.84 1.75 19.21
N GLN A 40 -7.06 1.57 17.91
CA GLN A 40 -6.29 0.63 17.11
C GLN A 40 -4.82 1.05 16.98
N LEU A 41 -4.53 2.35 16.89
CA LEU A 41 -3.15 2.87 16.91
C LEU A 41 -2.44 2.55 18.23
N HIS A 42 -3.12 2.66 19.37
CA HIS A 42 -2.58 2.22 20.66
C HIS A 42 -2.30 0.72 20.68
N VAL A 43 -3.24 -0.12 20.23
CA VAL A 43 -3.03 -1.57 20.14
C VAL A 43 -1.86 -1.92 19.22
N LEU A 44 -1.76 -1.24 18.07
CA LEU A 44 -0.65 -1.42 17.14
C LEU A 44 0.70 -1.04 17.77
N ALA A 45 0.76 0.02 18.56
CA ALA A 45 1.94 0.41 19.31
C ALA A 45 2.34 -0.64 20.36
N GLU A 46 1.37 -1.15 21.12
CA GLU A 46 1.56 -2.25 22.08
C GLU A 46 2.08 -3.51 21.37
N CYS A 47 1.47 -3.88 20.25
CA CYS A 47 1.88 -5.05 19.48
C CYS A 47 3.29 -4.91 18.90
N ALA A 48 3.65 -3.71 18.43
CA ALA A 48 4.99 -3.43 17.93
C ALA A 48 6.05 -3.61 19.02
N ASP A 49 5.79 -3.10 20.23
CA ASP A 49 6.72 -3.20 21.37
C ASP A 49 6.78 -4.62 21.97
N ALA A 50 5.65 -5.35 21.98
CA ALA A 50 5.54 -6.63 22.69
C ALA A 50 5.89 -7.86 21.84
N PHE A 51 5.64 -7.82 20.54
CA PHE A 51 5.73 -9.00 19.67
C PHE A 51 6.68 -8.82 18.46
N ALA A 52 7.10 -7.59 18.18
CA ALA A 52 7.87 -7.22 17.00
C ALA A 52 9.15 -6.45 17.40
N ASP A 53 9.76 -5.78 16.44
CA ASP A 53 10.99 -4.98 16.59
C ASP A 53 10.74 -3.52 17.04
N GLY A 54 9.54 -3.20 17.54
CA GLY A 54 9.17 -1.84 17.97
C GLY A 54 8.74 -0.90 16.83
N GLU A 55 8.72 -1.40 15.59
CA GLU A 55 8.38 -0.61 14.40
C GLU A 55 7.19 -1.19 13.61
N LEU A 56 6.51 -0.31 12.88
CA LEU A 56 5.58 -0.63 11.82
C LEU A 56 6.05 -0.05 10.50
N HIS A 57 5.93 -0.85 9.44
CA HIS A 57 6.26 -0.41 8.10
C HIS A 57 5.02 -0.19 7.25
N LEU A 58 4.88 1.03 6.75
CA LEU A 58 3.91 1.38 5.71
C LEU A 58 4.28 0.66 4.42
N THR A 59 3.27 0.12 3.75
CA THR A 59 3.43 -0.61 2.49
C THR A 59 2.91 0.21 1.32
N SER A 60 3.34 -0.14 0.10
CA SER A 60 2.91 0.51 -1.14
C SER A 60 1.44 0.26 -1.52
N ARG A 61 0.60 -0.17 -0.57
CA ARG A 61 -0.80 -0.59 -0.78
C ARG A 61 -1.71 -0.19 0.39
N GLY A 62 -1.27 0.75 1.23
CA GLY A 62 -2.10 1.25 2.34
C GLY A 62 -2.23 0.27 3.50
N ASN A 63 -1.33 -0.71 3.63
CA ASN A 63 -1.29 -1.67 4.73
C ASN A 63 -0.10 -1.42 5.66
N LEU A 64 -0.14 -2.03 6.83
CA LEU A 64 0.94 -2.04 7.82
C LEU A 64 1.64 -3.40 7.86
N GLN A 65 2.90 -3.41 8.25
CA GLN A 65 3.69 -4.62 8.40
C GLN A 65 4.49 -4.59 9.70
N LEU A 66 4.36 -5.66 10.48
CA LEU A 66 5.18 -5.99 11.65
C LEU A 66 6.29 -6.96 11.23
N ARG A 67 7.47 -6.80 11.80
CA ARG A 67 8.65 -7.64 11.53
C ARG A 67 9.29 -8.08 12.85
N GLY A 68 10.27 -8.97 12.78
CA GLY A 68 10.90 -9.48 14.00
C GLY A 68 10.05 -10.45 14.81
N LEU A 69 9.03 -11.06 14.19
CA LEU A 69 8.06 -11.89 14.90
C LEU A 69 8.61 -13.28 15.19
N ASP A 70 8.31 -13.81 16.37
CA ASP A 70 8.38 -15.24 16.65
C ASP A 70 7.14 -15.93 16.07
N ARG A 71 7.35 -16.85 15.13
CA ARG A 71 6.27 -17.59 14.45
C ARG A 71 5.43 -18.45 15.40
N SER A 72 6.01 -18.84 16.53
CA SER A 72 5.33 -19.66 17.53
C SER A 72 4.37 -18.85 18.42
N ASP A 73 4.52 -17.53 18.47
CA ASP A 73 3.67 -16.66 19.29
C ASP A 73 2.39 -16.26 18.53
N THR A 74 1.28 -16.86 18.93
CA THR A 74 -0.05 -16.59 18.34
C THR A 74 -0.76 -15.39 18.97
N ARG A 75 -0.22 -14.82 20.07
CA ARG A 75 -0.88 -13.73 20.81
C ARG A 75 -1.01 -12.45 20.00
N LEU A 76 -0.07 -12.19 19.08
CA LEU A 76 -0.19 -11.07 18.15
C LEU A 76 -1.48 -11.16 17.33
N ALA A 77 -1.74 -12.32 16.71
CA ALA A 77 -2.91 -12.52 15.87
C ALA A 77 -4.20 -12.37 16.68
N GLN A 78 -4.24 -12.92 17.90
CA GLN A 78 -5.37 -12.75 18.80
C GLN A 78 -5.60 -11.28 19.17
N ARG A 79 -4.55 -10.56 19.57
CA ARG A 79 -4.66 -9.15 19.97
C ARG A 79 -5.13 -8.25 18.83
N LEU A 80 -4.63 -8.48 17.61
CA LEU A 80 -5.07 -7.76 16.41
C LEU A 80 -6.53 -8.11 16.04
N ALA A 81 -6.95 -9.37 16.21
CA ALA A 81 -8.34 -9.78 15.99
C ALA A 81 -9.29 -9.07 16.96
N GLU A 82 -8.96 -9.06 18.26
CA GLU A 82 -9.75 -8.41 19.31
C GLU A 82 -9.91 -6.91 19.09
N ALA A 83 -8.90 -6.27 18.48
CA ALA A 83 -8.93 -4.85 18.12
C ALA A 83 -9.63 -4.55 16.77
N GLY A 84 -10.20 -5.56 16.10
CA GLY A 84 -10.85 -5.40 14.81
C GLY A 84 -9.90 -5.03 13.67
N LEU A 85 -8.60 -5.34 13.79
CA LEU A 85 -7.58 -5.09 12.76
C LEU A 85 -7.47 -6.25 11.75
N LEU A 86 -8.41 -7.19 11.79
CA LEU A 86 -8.51 -8.32 10.88
C LEU A 86 -9.95 -8.41 10.35
N PRO A 87 -10.16 -8.53 9.03
CA PRO A 87 -11.50 -8.63 8.46
C PRO A 87 -12.20 -9.96 8.77
N SER A 88 -11.50 -11.06 8.48
CA SER A 88 -11.85 -12.44 8.85
C SER A 88 -10.65 -13.33 8.51
N PRO A 89 -10.47 -14.49 9.16
CA PRO A 89 -9.37 -15.40 8.83
C PRO A 89 -9.40 -15.91 7.39
N SER A 90 -10.58 -16.07 6.78
CA SER A 90 -10.72 -16.54 5.39
C SER A 90 -10.39 -15.46 4.35
N HIS A 91 -10.58 -14.18 4.69
CA HIS A 91 -10.40 -13.07 3.75
C HIS A 91 -9.14 -12.22 4.04
N GLU A 92 -8.35 -12.52 5.08
CA GLU A 92 -7.15 -11.72 5.40
C GLU A 92 -6.11 -11.67 4.27
N ARG A 93 -6.15 -12.63 3.35
CA ARG A 93 -5.28 -12.71 2.18
C ARG A 93 -5.89 -12.12 0.92
N VAL A 94 -7.21 -11.90 0.89
CA VAL A 94 -7.84 -11.08 -0.14
C VAL A 94 -7.29 -9.67 0.01
N ARG A 95 -6.95 -9.06 -1.12
CA ARG A 95 -6.15 -7.83 -1.14
C ARG A 95 -6.89 -6.63 -0.57
N ASN A 96 -6.12 -5.53 -0.46
CA ASN A 96 -6.60 -4.32 0.18
C ASN A 96 -7.67 -3.59 -0.65
N ILE A 97 -8.42 -2.73 0.01
CA ILE A 97 -9.35 -1.78 -0.58
C ILE A 97 -8.72 -0.39 -0.39
N LEU A 98 -8.40 0.31 -1.47
CA LEU A 98 -7.93 1.69 -1.41
C LEU A 98 -9.11 2.66 -1.36
N ALA A 99 -8.93 3.78 -0.69
CA ALA A 99 -9.88 4.89 -0.71
C ALA A 99 -9.10 6.21 -0.75
N SER A 100 -9.62 7.23 -1.44
CA SER A 100 -9.08 8.59 -1.37
C SER A 100 -8.96 9.01 0.10
N PRO A 101 -7.77 9.32 0.63
CA PRO A 101 -7.58 9.46 2.09
C PRO A 101 -8.39 10.59 2.71
N ARG A 102 -8.66 11.63 1.92
CA ARG A 102 -9.42 12.83 2.30
C ARG A 102 -10.91 12.73 1.95
N GLY A 103 -11.34 11.66 1.28
CA GLY A 103 -12.73 11.44 0.87
C GLY A 103 -13.51 10.62 1.89
N GLU A 104 -14.35 11.28 2.69
CA GLU A 104 -15.17 10.58 3.70
C GLU A 104 -16.11 9.54 3.06
N ALA A 105 -16.81 9.90 1.98
CA ALA A 105 -17.69 8.98 1.26
C ALA A 105 -16.91 7.79 0.67
N ALA A 106 -15.72 8.01 0.12
CA ALA A 106 -14.87 6.93 -0.40
C ALA A 106 -14.43 5.97 0.73
N ARG A 107 -14.08 6.49 1.91
CA ARG A 107 -13.73 5.67 3.08
C ARG A 107 -14.93 4.89 3.62
N ALA A 108 -16.13 5.48 3.64
CA ALA A 108 -17.35 4.79 4.01
C ALA A 108 -17.66 3.63 3.06
N LEU A 109 -17.60 3.86 1.74
CA LEU A 109 -17.78 2.82 0.73
C LEU A 109 -16.74 1.70 0.83
N ALA A 110 -15.49 2.04 1.18
CA ALA A 110 -14.45 1.03 1.41
C ALA A 110 -14.76 0.13 2.62
N ALA A 111 -15.30 0.70 3.71
CA ALA A 111 -15.74 -0.08 4.86
C ALA A 111 -16.94 -0.97 4.52
N ASP A 112 -17.93 -0.44 3.79
CA ASP A 112 -19.11 -1.20 3.34
C ASP A 112 -18.71 -2.35 2.41
N LEU A 113 -17.79 -2.10 1.47
CA LEU A 113 -17.24 -3.13 0.61
C LEU A 113 -16.54 -4.22 1.41
N ASP A 114 -15.82 -3.87 2.47
CA ASP A 114 -15.11 -4.87 3.26
C ASP A 114 -16.05 -5.85 3.97
N VAL A 115 -17.11 -5.32 4.57
CA VAL A 115 -18.17 -6.12 5.19
C VAL A 115 -18.85 -7.00 4.15
N ALA A 116 -19.21 -6.42 3.00
CA ALA A 116 -19.92 -7.14 1.94
C ALA A 116 -19.03 -8.19 1.22
N LEU A 117 -17.72 -7.98 1.18
CA LEU A 117 -16.73 -8.92 0.67
C LEU A 117 -16.63 -10.14 1.61
N CYS A 118 -16.50 -9.91 2.92
CA CYS A 118 -16.42 -10.98 3.92
C CYS A 118 -17.70 -11.82 3.99
N ALA A 119 -18.86 -11.24 3.65
CA ALA A 119 -20.13 -11.94 3.58
C ALA A 119 -20.27 -12.90 2.39
N ARG A 120 -19.31 -12.91 1.45
CA ARG A 120 -19.31 -13.73 0.23
C ARG A 120 -18.11 -14.69 0.21
N PRO A 121 -18.24 -15.91 0.79
CA PRO A 121 -17.13 -16.85 0.93
C PRO A 121 -16.39 -17.20 -0.38
N GLU A 122 -17.09 -17.18 -1.51
CA GLU A 122 -16.52 -17.41 -2.83
C GLU A 122 -15.46 -16.35 -3.22
N LEU A 123 -15.58 -15.12 -2.71
CA LEU A 123 -14.64 -14.04 -2.98
C LEU A 123 -13.34 -14.19 -2.18
N ALA A 124 -13.27 -15.11 -1.20
CA ALA A 124 -12.01 -15.53 -0.59
C ALA A 124 -11.04 -16.17 -1.61
N ALA A 125 -11.54 -16.65 -2.75
CA ALA A 125 -10.73 -17.21 -3.84
C ALA A 125 -10.08 -16.14 -4.73
N LEU A 126 -10.37 -14.86 -4.51
CA LEU A 126 -9.69 -13.77 -5.22
C LEU A 126 -8.17 -13.87 -5.00
N PRO A 127 -7.37 -13.65 -6.06
CA PRO A 127 -5.94 -13.53 -5.91
C PRO A 127 -5.62 -12.47 -4.86
N GLY A 128 -4.65 -12.75 -4.00
CA GLY A 128 -4.00 -11.77 -3.15
C GLY A 128 -3.17 -10.76 -3.94
N ARG A 129 -3.49 -10.50 -5.21
CA ARG A 129 -3.07 -9.31 -5.99
C ARG A 129 -4.24 -8.44 -6.45
N PHE A 130 -5.49 -8.92 -6.36
CA PHE A 130 -6.69 -8.23 -6.82
C PHE A 130 -7.03 -7.00 -5.96
N LEU A 131 -6.92 -5.79 -6.49
CA LEU A 131 -7.03 -4.53 -5.76
C LEU A 131 -8.34 -3.82 -6.06
N PHE A 132 -9.06 -3.40 -5.03
CA PHE A 132 -10.22 -2.51 -5.13
C PHE A 132 -9.82 -1.07 -4.84
N ALA A 133 -10.56 -0.10 -5.37
CA ALA A 133 -10.40 1.31 -5.02
C ALA A 133 -11.73 2.09 -5.05
N PHE A 134 -11.84 3.10 -4.18
CA PHE A 134 -12.84 4.16 -4.24
C PHE A 134 -12.14 5.52 -4.32
N ASP A 135 -12.29 6.21 -5.44
CA ASP A 135 -11.73 7.54 -5.69
C ASP A 135 -12.84 8.58 -5.65
N ASP A 136 -12.62 9.68 -4.94
CA ASP A 136 -13.61 10.76 -4.78
C ASP A 136 -13.59 11.80 -5.92
N GLY A 137 -12.88 11.51 -7.01
CA GLY A 137 -12.76 12.36 -8.19
C GLY A 137 -11.38 13.02 -8.31
N ARG A 138 -10.63 13.12 -7.20
CA ARG A 138 -9.26 13.68 -7.18
C ARG A 138 -8.27 12.91 -8.06
N GLY A 139 -8.55 11.64 -8.36
CA GLY A 139 -7.67 10.79 -9.14
C GLY A 139 -6.42 10.37 -8.39
N ASP A 140 -6.45 10.42 -7.05
CA ASP A 140 -5.32 10.07 -6.20
C ASP A 140 -5.13 8.55 -6.18
N VAL A 141 -6.14 7.79 -5.77
CA VAL A 141 -6.08 6.32 -5.74
C VAL A 141 -6.38 5.69 -7.09
N ALA A 142 -7.12 6.36 -7.98
CA ALA A 142 -7.33 5.87 -9.34
C ALA A 142 -6.01 5.69 -10.11
N GLY A 143 -5.01 6.52 -9.82
CA GLY A 143 -3.66 6.40 -10.40
C GLY A 143 -2.90 5.12 -10.01
N GLU A 144 -3.37 4.38 -9.01
CA GLU A 144 -2.75 3.11 -8.59
C GLU A 144 -3.13 1.92 -9.48
N GLY A 145 -4.02 2.12 -10.46
CA GLY A 145 -4.40 1.06 -11.41
C GLY A 145 -5.03 -0.15 -10.71
N ALA A 146 -5.92 0.09 -9.75
CA ALA A 146 -6.70 -0.96 -9.12
C ALA A 146 -7.43 -1.82 -10.17
N ASP A 147 -7.65 -3.10 -9.87
CA ASP A 147 -8.34 -4.00 -10.79
C ASP A 147 -9.75 -3.51 -11.08
N VAL A 148 -10.43 -3.01 -10.03
CA VAL A 148 -11.69 -2.27 -10.17
C VAL A 148 -11.67 -1.04 -9.26
N CYS A 149 -12.06 0.10 -9.82
CA CYS A 149 -12.17 1.37 -9.10
C CYS A 149 -13.53 1.99 -9.39
N TRP A 150 -14.21 2.49 -8.35
CA TRP A 150 -15.29 3.46 -8.51
C TRP A 150 -14.73 4.86 -8.32
N ARG A 151 -14.87 5.73 -9.31
CA ARG A 151 -14.38 7.12 -9.28
C ARG A 151 -15.50 8.08 -9.63
N ASP A 152 -16.05 8.76 -8.61
CA ASP A 152 -17.13 9.75 -8.76
C ASP A 152 -18.21 9.32 -9.79
N GLY A 153 -18.70 8.09 -9.62
CA GLY A 153 -19.71 7.49 -10.49
C GLY A 153 -19.18 6.66 -11.65
N ALA A 154 -17.94 6.84 -12.10
CA ALA A 154 -17.34 6.03 -13.17
C ALA A 154 -16.76 4.71 -12.65
N ILE A 155 -16.90 3.64 -13.44
CA ILE A 155 -16.22 2.36 -13.17
C ILE A 155 -14.96 2.27 -14.03
N LEU A 156 -13.81 2.12 -13.38
CA LEU A 156 -12.53 1.89 -14.03
C LEU A 156 -12.09 0.45 -13.83
N LEU A 157 -11.58 -0.17 -14.89
CA LEU A 157 -10.95 -1.49 -14.84
C LEU A 157 -9.48 -1.36 -15.18
N ALA A 158 -8.61 -1.83 -14.27
CA ALA A 158 -7.15 -1.66 -14.39
C ALA A 158 -6.71 -0.21 -14.68
N GLY A 159 -7.45 0.78 -14.15
CA GLY A 159 -7.19 2.21 -14.36
C GLY A 159 -7.87 2.84 -15.59
N THR A 160 -8.54 2.06 -16.43
CA THR A 160 -9.19 2.57 -17.66
C THR A 160 -10.69 2.75 -17.47
N ASP A 161 -11.24 3.90 -17.85
CA ASP A 161 -12.70 4.13 -17.85
C ASP A 161 -13.40 3.13 -18.78
N THR A 162 -14.41 2.44 -18.24
CA THR A 162 -15.23 1.49 -19.00
C THR A 162 -16.40 2.15 -19.72
N GLY A 163 -16.69 3.41 -19.42
CA GLY A 163 -17.91 4.09 -19.84
C GLY A 163 -19.13 3.75 -18.97
N LYS A 164 -19.06 2.76 -18.07
CA LYS A 164 -20.14 2.46 -17.13
C LYS A 164 -20.23 3.53 -16.05
N ARG A 165 -21.47 3.92 -15.71
CA ARG A 165 -21.76 4.88 -14.65
C ARG A 165 -22.69 4.26 -13.61
N VAL A 166 -22.25 4.28 -12.35
CA VAL A 166 -22.90 3.63 -11.21
C VAL A 166 -23.00 4.65 -10.09
N PRO A 167 -24.20 4.93 -9.54
CA PRO A 167 -24.33 5.85 -8.40
C PRO A 167 -23.68 5.26 -7.13
N ALA A 168 -23.33 6.13 -6.17
CA ALA A 168 -22.57 5.75 -4.98
C ALA A 168 -23.26 4.63 -4.15
N ASP A 169 -24.58 4.67 -4.03
CA ASP A 169 -25.39 3.66 -3.33
C ASP A 169 -25.36 2.26 -3.99
N ARG A 170 -24.88 2.17 -5.23
CA ARG A 170 -24.69 0.91 -5.99
C ARG A 170 -23.22 0.57 -6.23
N ALA A 171 -22.28 1.41 -5.82
CA ALA A 171 -20.86 1.26 -6.11
C ALA A 171 -20.29 -0.04 -5.52
N VAL A 172 -20.62 -0.33 -4.25
CA VAL A 172 -20.18 -1.55 -3.55
C VAL A 172 -20.62 -2.81 -4.31
N GLU A 173 -21.91 -2.89 -4.67
CA GLU A 173 -22.44 -4.06 -5.39
C GLU A 173 -21.82 -4.21 -6.78
N ALA A 174 -21.61 -3.11 -7.50
CA ALA A 174 -20.94 -3.15 -8.80
C ALA A 174 -19.51 -3.69 -8.72
N LEU A 175 -18.72 -3.25 -7.73
CA LEU A 175 -17.35 -3.75 -7.53
C LEU A 175 -17.32 -5.25 -7.21
N LEU A 176 -18.28 -5.73 -6.40
CA LEU A 176 -18.42 -7.15 -6.07
C LEU A 176 -18.88 -7.99 -7.26
N GLN A 177 -19.73 -7.44 -8.12
CA GLN A 177 -20.13 -8.08 -9.36
C GLN A 177 -18.95 -8.23 -10.33
N VAL A 178 -18.11 -7.20 -10.47
CA VAL A 178 -16.86 -7.28 -11.25
C VAL A 178 -15.94 -8.36 -10.69
N ALA A 179 -15.72 -8.38 -9.37
CA ALA A 179 -14.86 -9.38 -8.73
C ALA A 179 -15.38 -10.82 -8.91
N SER A 180 -16.70 -11.00 -8.78
CA SER A 180 -17.36 -12.29 -9.01
C SER A 180 -17.24 -12.74 -10.46
N MET A 181 -17.37 -11.81 -11.42
CA MET A 181 -17.19 -12.13 -12.84
C MET A 181 -15.73 -12.43 -13.17
N PHE A 182 -14.78 -11.69 -12.61
CA PHE A 182 -13.35 -11.96 -12.75
C PHE A 182 -13.02 -13.40 -12.33
N LEU A 183 -13.56 -13.88 -11.20
CA LEU A 183 -13.38 -15.27 -10.76
C LEU A 183 -13.95 -16.30 -11.74
N LYS A 184 -15.02 -15.97 -12.48
CA LYS A 184 -15.65 -16.86 -13.46
C LYS A 184 -14.86 -16.95 -14.76
N VAL A 185 -14.27 -15.84 -15.20
CA VAL A 185 -13.63 -15.75 -16.53
C VAL A 185 -12.11 -15.99 -16.51
N ARG A 186 -11.46 -15.84 -15.35
CA ARG A 186 -10.02 -16.08 -15.22
C ARG A 186 -9.68 -17.56 -15.41
N GLU A 187 -8.62 -17.83 -16.15
CA GLU A 187 -8.03 -19.17 -16.32
C GLU A 187 -6.68 -19.29 -15.58
N GLY A 188 -6.23 -18.22 -14.93
CA GLY A 188 -5.02 -18.21 -14.10
C GLY A 188 -4.54 -16.83 -13.70
N GLU A 189 -5.06 -15.80 -14.35
CA GLU A 189 -4.75 -14.38 -14.16
C GLU A 189 -4.91 -13.96 -12.71
N TRP A 190 -3.98 -13.17 -12.21
CA TRP A 190 -4.03 -12.61 -10.85
C TRP A 190 -4.64 -11.21 -10.80
N ARG A 191 -4.77 -10.56 -11.96
CA ARG A 191 -5.19 -9.18 -12.14
C ARG A 191 -6.09 -9.06 -13.37
N ILE A 192 -6.99 -8.08 -13.38
CA ILE A 192 -7.85 -7.78 -14.54
C ILE A 192 -7.01 -7.34 -15.73
N SER A 193 -5.89 -6.63 -15.50
CA SER A 193 -4.95 -6.22 -16.55
C SER A 193 -4.27 -7.38 -17.28
N GLU A 194 -4.34 -8.61 -16.75
CA GLU A 194 -3.79 -9.81 -17.38
C GLU A 194 -4.83 -10.52 -18.26
N LEU A 195 -6.12 -10.14 -18.21
CA LEU A 195 -7.16 -10.75 -19.03
C LEU A 195 -7.00 -10.38 -20.51
N PRO A 196 -7.29 -11.30 -21.45
CA PRO A 196 -7.33 -11.00 -22.87
C PRO A 196 -8.38 -9.95 -23.24
N ASP A 197 -9.53 -9.98 -22.54
CA ASP A 197 -10.62 -9.03 -22.71
C ASP A 197 -11.24 -8.72 -21.34
N ALA A 198 -11.02 -7.50 -20.85
CA ALA A 198 -11.61 -7.01 -19.61
C ALA A 198 -13.01 -6.40 -19.80
N SER A 199 -13.44 -6.11 -21.03
CA SER A 199 -14.72 -5.44 -21.31
C SER A 199 -15.93 -6.28 -20.89
N VAL A 200 -15.80 -7.61 -20.96
CA VAL A 200 -16.79 -8.59 -20.49
C VAL A 200 -17.19 -8.38 -19.02
N LEU A 201 -16.30 -7.82 -18.19
CA LEU A 201 -16.58 -7.53 -16.79
C LEU A 201 -17.47 -6.30 -16.62
N ALA A 202 -17.26 -5.29 -17.47
CA ALA A 202 -18.04 -4.05 -17.45
C ALA A 202 -19.42 -4.25 -18.07
N ASP A 203 -19.53 -5.04 -19.14
CA ASP A 203 -20.80 -5.29 -19.84
C ASP A 203 -21.87 -5.92 -18.94
N ALA A 204 -21.44 -6.72 -17.97
CA ALA A 204 -22.32 -7.32 -16.97
C ALA A 204 -22.94 -6.29 -16.00
N LEU A 205 -22.34 -5.11 -15.85
CA LEU A 205 -22.80 -4.11 -14.88
C LEU A 205 -24.08 -3.40 -15.35
N PRO A 206 -25.07 -3.23 -14.45
CA PRO A 206 -26.24 -2.42 -14.73
C PRO A 206 -25.90 -0.92 -14.77
N GLY A 207 -26.78 -0.13 -15.39
CA GLY A 207 -26.64 1.32 -15.47
C GLY A 207 -26.31 1.83 -16.87
N PRO A 208 -26.30 3.16 -17.04
CA PRO A 208 -26.02 3.76 -18.33
C PRO A 208 -24.55 3.56 -18.72
N THR A 209 -24.35 3.36 -20.02
CA THR A 209 -23.02 3.38 -20.65
C THR A 209 -22.89 4.67 -21.43
N VAL A 210 -21.80 5.40 -21.17
CA VAL A 210 -21.38 6.58 -21.94
C VAL A 210 -20.09 6.26 -22.70
N THR A 211 -19.69 7.13 -23.62
CA THR A 211 -18.37 7.04 -24.25
C THR A 211 -17.29 7.14 -23.17
N PRO A 212 -16.37 6.16 -23.08
CA PRO A 212 -15.23 6.24 -22.16
C PRO A 212 -14.41 7.51 -22.38
N VAL A 213 -13.90 8.09 -21.30
CA VAL A 213 -13.04 9.27 -21.35
C VAL A 213 -11.71 9.00 -20.64
N ASP A 214 -10.67 9.72 -21.06
CA ASP A 214 -9.43 9.75 -20.30
C ASP A 214 -9.64 10.60 -19.04
N LEU A 215 -9.45 9.99 -17.87
CA LEU A 215 -9.67 10.64 -16.58
C LEU A 215 -8.32 10.94 -15.94
N PRO A 216 -7.93 12.23 -15.80
CA PRO A 216 -6.64 12.60 -15.24
C PRO A 216 -6.41 11.98 -13.86
N VAL A 217 -5.21 11.44 -13.62
CA VAL A 217 -4.81 10.86 -12.34
C VAL A 217 -3.63 11.62 -11.75
N HIS A 218 -3.66 11.78 -10.43
CA HIS A 218 -2.64 12.47 -9.65
C HIS A 218 -2.30 11.63 -8.43
N ALA A 219 -1.65 10.49 -8.66
CA ALA A 219 -1.31 9.56 -7.59
C ALA A 219 -0.49 10.25 -6.49
N GLY A 220 -0.98 10.17 -5.25
CA GLY A 220 -0.33 10.80 -4.10
C GLY A 220 -1.27 11.61 -3.23
N ILE A 221 -0.72 12.06 -2.11
CA ILE A 221 -1.28 13.11 -1.28
C ILE A 221 -0.17 14.13 -1.02
N PRO A 222 -0.42 15.45 -1.10
CA PRO A 222 0.59 16.45 -0.74
C PRO A 222 0.99 16.27 0.72
N ILE A 223 2.29 16.11 0.99
CA ILE A 223 2.82 16.00 2.36
C ILE A 223 2.98 17.39 2.97
N GLY A 224 2.51 17.55 4.20
CA GLY A 224 2.50 18.81 4.92
C GLY A 224 1.18 19.07 5.65
N LEU A 225 1.02 20.29 6.17
CA LEU A 225 -0.26 20.75 6.68
C LEU A 225 -1.19 21.05 5.50
N LEU A 226 -2.39 20.48 5.57
CA LEU A 226 -3.46 20.64 4.60
C LEU A 226 -4.59 21.45 5.22
N ASP A 227 -5.56 21.85 4.40
CA ASP A 227 -6.75 22.61 4.79
C ASP A 227 -7.73 21.80 5.65
N ASP A 228 -7.62 20.48 5.70
CA ASP A 228 -8.49 19.56 6.45
C ASP A 228 -7.73 18.59 7.38
N GLY A 229 -6.42 18.77 7.56
CA GLY A 229 -5.60 17.91 8.41
C GLY A 229 -4.11 18.04 8.11
N ALA A 230 -3.35 16.99 8.41
CA ALA A 230 -1.94 16.89 8.07
C ALA A 230 -1.65 15.57 7.36
N ALA A 231 -0.85 15.62 6.30
CA ALA A 231 -0.30 14.43 5.67
C ALA A 231 1.19 14.33 6.02
N VAL A 232 1.59 13.19 6.57
CA VAL A 232 2.94 12.95 7.08
C VAL A 232 3.61 11.80 6.36
N ALA A 233 4.89 11.96 6.04
CA ALA A 233 5.73 10.95 5.42
C ALA A 233 6.83 10.52 6.39
N PRO A 234 6.63 9.41 7.14
CA PRO A 234 7.70 8.89 7.99
C PRO A 234 8.88 8.39 7.14
N GLU A 235 10.09 8.55 7.68
CA GLU A 235 11.32 8.09 7.02
C GLU A 235 11.21 6.61 6.61
N PHE A 236 11.42 6.32 5.32
CA PHE A 236 11.28 4.99 4.70
C PHE A 236 9.93 4.29 4.95
N GLY A 237 8.89 5.03 5.33
CA GLY A 237 7.61 4.46 5.73
C GLY A 237 7.65 3.79 7.10
N VAL A 238 8.52 4.21 8.02
CA VAL A 238 8.71 3.57 9.35
C VAL A 238 8.04 4.37 10.47
N LEU A 239 7.10 3.75 11.17
CA LEU A 239 6.44 4.30 12.34
C LEU A 239 6.91 3.56 13.59
N THR A 240 7.48 4.29 14.54
CA THR A 240 7.77 3.75 15.87
C THR A 240 6.50 3.69 16.71
N SER A 241 6.50 2.87 17.75
CA SER A 241 5.39 2.82 18.72
C SER A 241 5.08 4.18 19.35
N ALA A 242 6.10 5.02 19.59
CA ALA A 242 5.92 6.40 20.06
C ALA A 242 5.16 7.28 19.05
N ARG A 243 5.44 7.15 17.75
CA ARG A 243 4.71 7.90 16.70
C ARG A 243 3.25 7.45 16.59
N LEU A 244 2.99 6.16 16.75
CA LEU A 244 1.61 5.64 16.74
C LEU A 244 0.79 6.21 17.90
N ARG A 245 1.37 6.22 19.11
CA ARG A 245 0.75 6.84 20.29
C ARG A 245 0.50 8.34 20.07
N LEU A 246 1.49 9.06 19.52
CA LEU A 246 1.32 10.47 19.16
C LEU A 246 0.16 10.67 18.17
N PHE A 247 0.04 9.85 17.13
CA PHE A 247 -1.05 9.97 16.17
C PHE A 247 -2.41 9.70 16.80
N ALA A 248 -2.49 8.75 17.75
CA ALA A 248 -3.70 8.46 18.51
C ALA A 248 -4.14 9.62 19.40
N GLU A 249 -3.19 10.41 19.93
CA GLU A 249 -3.46 11.61 20.72
C GLU A 249 -3.89 12.79 19.84
N LEU A 250 -3.35 12.91 18.63
CA LEU A 250 -3.59 14.05 17.74
C LEU A 250 -4.90 13.93 16.94
N ALA A 251 -5.31 12.72 16.56
CA ALA A 251 -6.43 12.50 15.66
C ALA A 251 -7.33 11.34 16.11
N PRO A 252 -8.66 11.40 15.88
CA PRO A 252 -9.57 10.30 16.21
C PRO A 252 -9.29 9.02 15.39
N PHE A 253 -8.68 9.18 14.22
CA PHE A 253 -8.19 8.11 13.38
C PHE A 253 -7.10 8.63 12.44
N ALA A 254 -6.32 7.71 11.90
CA ALA A 254 -5.34 7.95 10.86
C ALA A 254 -5.75 7.21 9.57
N VAL A 255 -5.30 7.72 8.42
CA VAL A 255 -5.48 7.05 7.13
C VAL A 255 -4.13 6.73 6.51
N VAL A 256 -3.77 5.45 6.52
CA VAL A 256 -2.54 4.92 5.91
C VAL A 256 -2.71 4.88 4.39
N THR A 257 -1.79 5.52 3.66
CA THR A 257 -1.88 5.63 2.22
C THR A 257 -1.01 4.59 1.50
N PRO A 258 -1.27 4.29 0.20
CA PRO A 258 -0.37 3.46 -0.61
C PRO A 258 0.97 4.13 -0.94
N TRP A 259 1.16 5.40 -0.56
CA TRP A 259 2.37 6.18 -0.86
C TRP A 259 3.36 6.22 0.32
N ARG A 260 3.19 5.32 1.30
CA ARG A 260 3.96 5.32 2.56
C ARG A 260 3.86 6.64 3.32
N SER A 261 2.68 7.24 3.29
CA SER A 261 2.31 8.39 4.11
C SER A 261 1.09 8.07 4.96
N VAL A 262 0.81 8.95 5.90
CA VAL A 262 -0.38 8.88 6.77
C VAL A 262 -1.08 10.23 6.73
N PHE A 263 -2.39 10.23 6.50
CA PHE A 263 -3.22 11.41 6.67
C PHE A 263 -3.86 11.40 8.07
N LEU A 264 -3.79 12.55 8.74
CA LEU A 264 -4.30 12.81 10.09
C LEU A 264 -5.36 13.93 9.98
N PRO A 265 -6.65 13.57 9.90
CA PRO A 265 -7.73 14.55 9.76
C PRO A 265 -7.78 15.53 10.92
N GLY A 266 -8.03 16.81 10.63
CA GLY A 266 -8.19 17.87 11.62
C GLY A 266 -6.90 18.35 12.31
N VAL A 267 -5.78 17.61 12.19
CA VAL A 267 -4.53 17.94 12.87
C VAL A 267 -3.85 19.16 12.24
N ARG A 268 -3.42 20.10 13.10
CA ARG A 268 -2.69 21.33 12.72
C ARG A 268 -1.38 21.54 13.47
N ASP A 269 -1.04 20.65 14.40
CA ASP A 269 0.14 20.79 15.24
C ASP A 269 1.42 20.45 14.46
N ALA A 270 2.04 21.47 13.88
CA ALA A 270 3.26 21.33 13.11
C ALA A 270 4.45 20.87 13.97
N GLU A 271 4.45 21.25 15.25
CA GLU A 271 5.56 20.99 16.16
C GLU A 271 5.57 19.52 16.57
N ALA A 272 4.39 18.98 16.91
CA ALA A 272 4.21 17.57 17.18
C ALA A 272 4.62 16.70 15.97
N LEU A 273 4.38 17.17 14.75
CA LEU A 273 4.66 16.43 13.51
C LEU A 273 6.02 16.75 12.88
N ARG A 274 6.90 17.46 13.59
CA ARG A 274 8.21 17.88 13.10
C ARG A 274 9.00 16.70 12.53
N GLY A 275 9.59 16.91 11.36
CA GLY A 275 10.40 15.90 10.67
C GLY A 275 9.61 14.89 9.84
N MET A 276 8.28 14.99 9.77
CA MET A 276 7.45 14.17 8.88
C MET A 276 6.57 14.98 7.91
N LEU A 277 6.60 16.32 7.97
CA LEU A 277 5.79 17.22 7.13
C LEU A 277 6.41 17.53 5.76
N THR A 278 7.49 16.85 5.39
CA THR A 278 8.18 17.01 4.10
C THR A 278 8.68 15.66 3.59
N GLU A 279 8.53 15.39 2.30
CA GLU A 279 9.16 14.22 1.68
C GLU A 279 10.65 14.42 1.50
N ARG A 280 11.45 13.37 1.77
CA ARG A 280 12.89 13.39 1.54
C ARG A 280 13.30 13.17 0.08
N GLY A 281 12.41 12.65 -0.76
CA GLY A 281 12.72 12.16 -2.11
C GLY A 281 13.48 10.83 -2.17
N VAL A 282 14.14 10.44 -1.07
CA VAL A 282 14.89 9.17 -0.95
C VAL A 282 14.03 8.09 -0.31
N THR A 283 13.94 6.95 -0.97
CA THR A 283 13.25 5.75 -0.46
C THR A 283 14.20 4.55 -0.46
N ALA A 284 13.92 3.55 0.37
CA ALA A 284 14.71 2.33 0.42
C ALA A 284 13.82 1.12 0.70
N CYS A 285 14.22 -0.06 0.21
CA CYS A 285 13.65 -1.30 0.70
C CYS A 285 14.13 -1.58 2.15
N ILE A 286 13.73 -2.73 2.72
CA ILE A 286 14.12 -3.06 4.11
C ILE A 286 15.64 -3.19 4.28
N GLY A 287 16.34 -3.71 3.26
CA GLY A 287 17.79 -3.87 3.31
C GLY A 287 18.28 -4.99 4.23
N SER A 288 19.60 -5.07 4.37
CA SER A 288 20.25 -5.80 5.45
C SER A 288 20.13 -4.98 6.74
N PRO A 289 20.00 -5.60 7.93
CA PRO A 289 19.95 -7.06 8.18
C PRO A 289 18.56 -7.68 7.98
N GLY A 290 17.50 -6.89 7.77
CA GLY A 290 16.11 -7.39 7.74
C GLY A 290 15.71 -8.26 6.54
N CYS A 291 16.51 -8.30 5.48
CA CYS A 291 16.29 -9.14 4.31
C CYS A 291 17.55 -9.93 3.94
N ALA A 292 17.46 -11.26 4.00
CA ALA A 292 18.53 -12.20 3.66
C ALA A 292 19.03 -12.09 2.20
N LYS A 293 18.26 -11.42 1.34
CA LYS A 293 18.59 -11.25 -0.07
C LYS A 293 19.28 -9.92 -0.35
N SER A 294 19.33 -9.03 0.64
CA SER A 294 19.98 -7.74 0.52
C SER A 294 21.49 -7.90 0.52
N ARG A 295 22.18 -7.20 -0.39
CA ARG A 295 23.64 -7.16 -0.46
C ARG A 295 24.26 -6.07 0.43
N ALA A 296 23.47 -5.09 0.86
CA ALA A 296 23.93 -3.98 1.69
C ALA A 296 22.88 -3.57 2.73
N ASP A 297 23.31 -2.79 3.74
CA ASP A 297 22.42 -2.00 4.59
C ASP A 297 22.00 -0.72 3.85
N VAL A 298 21.07 -0.89 2.92
CA VAL A 298 20.65 0.19 2.04
C VAL A 298 19.94 1.33 2.76
N ARG A 299 19.37 1.09 3.95
CA ARG A 299 18.73 2.15 4.74
C ARG A 299 19.78 3.00 5.44
N ALA A 300 20.84 2.40 5.99
CA ALA A 300 21.95 3.16 6.55
C ALA A 300 22.62 4.05 5.50
N ASP A 301 22.82 3.53 4.30
CA ASP A 301 23.42 4.29 3.20
C ASP A 301 22.47 5.38 2.67
N ALA A 302 21.19 5.06 2.45
CA ALA A 302 20.19 6.02 2.00
C ALA A 302 20.01 7.22 2.95
N ARG A 303 20.21 7.04 4.27
CA ARG A 303 20.08 8.14 5.24
C ARG A 303 21.08 9.26 5.01
N ARG A 304 22.25 8.94 4.45
CA ARG A 304 23.33 9.91 4.15
C ARG A 304 23.01 10.80 2.95
N VAL A 305 21.98 10.46 2.18
CA VAL A 305 21.62 11.15 0.95
C VAL A 305 20.35 12.00 1.14
N SER A 306 20.35 13.20 0.56
CA SER A 306 19.21 14.13 0.56
C SER A 306 19.24 14.99 -0.70
N GLY A 307 18.15 15.70 -0.99
CA GLY A 307 18.07 16.62 -2.14
C GLY A 307 17.90 15.95 -3.50
N VAL A 308 17.73 14.62 -3.55
CA VAL A 308 17.53 13.85 -4.79
C VAL A 308 16.34 12.92 -4.68
N ARG A 309 15.76 12.53 -5.82
CA ARG A 309 14.75 11.46 -5.89
C ARG A 309 15.43 10.14 -6.22
N ALA A 310 15.60 9.27 -5.23
CA ALA A 310 16.32 8.01 -5.40
C ALA A 310 15.61 6.85 -4.70
N HIS A 311 15.76 5.64 -5.26
CA HIS A 311 15.31 4.41 -4.62
C HIS A 311 16.48 3.44 -4.40
N PHE A 312 16.76 3.15 -3.14
CA PHE A 312 17.81 2.23 -2.73
C PHE A 312 17.25 0.80 -2.59
N ALA A 313 17.74 -0.10 -3.42
CA ALA A 313 17.34 -1.48 -3.49
C ALA A 313 18.48 -2.41 -3.08
N GLY A 314 18.27 -3.24 -2.07
CA GLY A 314 19.26 -4.22 -1.62
C GLY A 314 19.49 -5.40 -2.57
N CYS A 315 18.59 -5.61 -3.55
CA CYS A 315 18.70 -6.67 -4.55
C CYS A 315 17.83 -6.37 -5.77
N GLU A 316 17.98 -7.19 -6.81
CA GLU A 316 17.29 -7.05 -8.11
C GLU A 316 15.76 -6.96 -8.04
N ARG A 317 15.13 -7.41 -6.94
CA ARG A 317 13.68 -7.29 -6.77
C ARG A 317 13.17 -5.86 -6.60
N ARG A 318 14.05 -4.90 -6.24
CA ARG A 318 13.70 -3.47 -6.10
C ARG A 318 12.40 -3.27 -5.31
N CYS A 319 12.32 -3.91 -4.15
CA CYS A 319 11.08 -3.99 -3.39
C CYS A 319 10.58 -2.60 -2.99
N GLY A 320 9.39 -2.26 -3.48
CA GLY A 320 8.74 -0.99 -3.18
C GLY A 320 9.39 0.22 -3.86
N LYS A 321 10.00 -0.03 -5.03
CA LYS A 321 10.34 0.97 -6.04
C LYS A 321 9.13 1.88 -6.33
N PRO A 322 9.29 3.21 -6.27
CA PRO A 322 8.24 4.15 -6.65
C PRO A 322 7.86 4.03 -8.13
N ALA A 323 6.61 4.35 -8.47
CA ALA A 323 6.17 4.42 -9.87
C ALA A 323 6.70 5.68 -10.59
N ALA A 324 6.79 6.80 -9.87
CA ALA A 324 7.35 8.04 -10.39
C ALA A 324 8.87 7.91 -10.66
N GLY A 325 9.37 8.75 -11.58
CA GLY A 325 10.79 8.82 -11.91
C GLY A 325 11.68 9.04 -10.68
N HIS A 326 12.78 8.29 -10.63
CA HIS A 326 13.79 8.32 -9.59
C HIS A 326 15.08 7.67 -10.10
N ILE A 327 16.19 7.98 -9.42
CA ILE A 327 17.48 7.34 -9.61
C ILE A 327 17.42 5.91 -9.00
N ASP A 328 17.69 4.88 -9.81
CA ASP A 328 17.74 3.48 -9.38
C ASP A 328 19.10 3.20 -8.73
N VAL A 329 19.12 2.95 -7.42
CA VAL A 329 20.34 2.67 -6.65
C VAL A 329 20.31 1.22 -6.17
N LEU A 330 20.92 0.32 -6.94
CA LEU A 330 20.93 -1.12 -6.67
C LEU A 330 22.23 -1.54 -5.97
N ALA A 331 22.12 -2.16 -4.80
CA ALA A 331 23.27 -2.71 -4.08
C ALA A 331 23.92 -3.85 -4.87
N GLU A 332 25.24 -3.77 -5.03
CA GLU A 332 26.11 -4.80 -5.60
C GLU A 332 27.26 -5.09 -4.63
N GLU A 333 28.22 -5.92 -5.04
CA GLU A 333 29.43 -6.16 -4.25
C GLU A 333 30.24 -4.87 -4.14
N ASP A 334 30.62 -4.50 -2.92
CA ASP A 334 31.42 -3.32 -2.54
C ASP A 334 30.92 -1.95 -3.04
N GLY A 335 29.67 -1.85 -3.49
CA GLY A 335 29.13 -0.60 -4.02
C GLY A 335 27.69 -0.69 -4.52
N TYR A 336 27.35 0.23 -5.41
CA TYR A 336 26.01 0.40 -5.95
C TYR A 336 26.04 0.61 -7.45
N ARG A 337 25.11 0.00 -8.17
CA ARG A 337 24.78 0.39 -9.54
C ARG A 337 23.73 1.50 -9.50
N VAL A 338 24.11 2.69 -9.91
CA VAL A 338 23.30 3.91 -9.98
C VAL A 338 22.93 4.17 -11.44
N ASP A 339 21.66 3.94 -11.82
CA ASP A 339 21.16 4.05 -13.21
C ASP A 339 22.05 3.37 -14.27
N GLY A 340 22.66 2.24 -13.89
CA GLY A 340 23.54 1.45 -14.75
C GLY A 340 25.04 1.65 -14.50
N THR A 341 25.45 2.76 -13.90
CA THR A 341 26.85 3.08 -13.58
C THR A 341 27.23 2.54 -12.21
N TRP A 342 28.32 1.79 -12.10
CA TRP A 342 28.81 1.29 -10.82
C TRP A 342 29.56 2.39 -10.04
N VAL A 343 29.26 2.51 -8.75
CA VAL A 343 29.79 3.54 -7.85
C VAL A 343 30.17 2.89 -6.52
N PRO A 344 31.41 3.08 -6.02
CA PRO A 344 31.79 2.55 -4.71
C PRO A 344 31.03 3.27 -3.59
N VAL A 345 30.74 2.57 -2.49
CA VAL A 345 29.90 3.12 -1.40
C VAL A 345 30.43 4.45 -0.83
N GLY A 346 31.76 4.63 -0.80
CA GLY A 346 32.40 5.86 -0.31
C GLY A 346 32.17 7.09 -1.18
N GLU A 347 31.88 6.92 -2.48
CA GLU A 347 31.67 8.01 -3.45
C GLU A 347 30.18 8.22 -3.76
N LEU A 348 29.30 7.38 -3.22
CA LEU A 348 27.88 7.32 -3.58
C LEU A 348 27.15 8.64 -3.35
N THR A 349 27.41 9.32 -2.24
CA THR A 349 26.72 10.56 -1.88
C THR A 349 27.07 11.67 -2.86
N ASP A 350 28.37 11.86 -3.14
CA ASP A 350 28.85 12.88 -4.06
C ASP A 350 28.37 12.60 -5.49
N PHE A 351 28.39 11.34 -5.91
CA PHE A 351 27.88 10.93 -7.22
C PHE A 351 26.40 11.28 -7.39
N LEU A 352 25.55 10.95 -6.40
CA LEU A 352 24.11 11.22 -6.47
C LEU A 352 23.78 12.71 -6.46
N LEU A 353 24.49 13.50 -5.65
CA LEU A 353 24.32 14.96 -5.63
C LEU A 353 24.70 15.59 -6.98
N GLY A 354 25.70 15.04 -7.66
CA GLY A 354 26.06 15.45 -9.02
C GLY A 354 24.98 15.17 -10.08
N GLN A 355 24.14 14.16 -9.88
CA GLN A 355 23.02 13.81 -10.78
C GLN A 355 21.77 14.68 -10.53
N GLY A 356 21.56 15.14 -9.29
CA GLY A 356 20.40 15.95 -8.92
C GLY A 356 20.48 17.44 -9.32
N ALA A 357 21.63 17.89 -9.84
CA ALA A 357 21.87 19.26 -10.27
C ALA A 357 21.58 19.51 -11.77
N GLN A 358 21.10 18.51 -12.51
CA GLN A 358 20.68 18.58 -13.92
C GLN A 358 19.17 18.57 -14.05
#